data_AF-A0A838UQT0-F1
#
_entry.id   AF-A0A838UQT0-F1
#
_cell.length_a   1.000
_cell.length_b   1.000
_cell.length_c   1.000
_cell.angle_alpha   90.00
_cell.angle_beta   90.00
_cell.angle_gamma   90.00
#
_symmetry.space_group_name_H-M   'P 1'
#
loop_
_entity.id
_entity.type
_entity.pdbx_description
1 polymer ?
#
loop_
_entity_poly.entity_id
_entity_poly.type
_entity_poly.pdbx_seq_one_letter_code
_entity_poly.pdbx_strand_id
1 'polypeptide(L)'
;MQALTRATWKGSALPLTEADRRLAHLVDDLWAGYFADVPRPNDLVVGFAFPWKWRLARIRMALDEQWSEIGVNPLLRHPAVPHDIYIAVLAHEIVHYAQGFGSPLPRQQRHAHAHGAVDHELARRGLGHTEEVLATWGEHVWPHLRAEAFTQHRATRRAFRQAPLQDGRKYAIVDVKAVQTIAWQGR
;
A
#
# COMPACT_ATOMS: atom_id res chain seq x y z
N MET A 1 -9.85 25.66 1.82
CA MET A 1 -10.15 24.49 2.68
C MET A 1 -9.16 23.40 2.31
N GLN A 2 -8.23 23.05 3.20
CA GLN A 2 -7.31 21.92 2.97
C GLN A 2 -8.09 20.61 3.16
N ALA A 3 -8.05 19.73 2.16
CA ALA A 3 -8.60 18.39 2.30
C ALA A 3 -7.77 17.63 3.34
N LEU A 4 -8.37 17.37 4.51
CA LEU A 4 -7.77 16.52 5.52
C LEU A 4 -7.58 15.14 4.91
N THR A 5 -6.35 14.61 4.85
CA THR A 5 -6.10 13.21 4.49
C THR A 5 -6.85 12.34 5.48
N ARG A 6 -7.97 11.78 5.05
CA ARG A 6 -8.72 10.84 5.88
C ARG A 6 -8.12 9.48 5.66
N ALA A 7 -7.49 8.92 6.69
CA ALA A 7 -7.01 7.54 6.64
C ALA A 7 -8.14 6.48 6.54
N THR A 8 -9.41 6.87 6.40
CA THR A 8 -10.57 5.97 6.52
C THR A 8 -10.77 5.09 5.29
N TRP A 9 -10.46 3.81 5.40
CA TRP A 9 -10.89 2.77 4.47
C TRP A 9 -12.42 2.66 4.45
N LYS A 10 -13.08 3.09 3.37
CA LYS A 10 -14.54 2.95 3.24
C LYS A 10 -14.89 1.49 2.94
N GLY A 11 -15.28 0.76 3.99
CA GLY A 11 -15.78 -0.63 3.91
C GLY A 11 -15.37 -1.54 5.07
N SER A 12 -14.47 -1.09 5.94
CA SER A 12 -14.14 -1.77 7.19
C SER A 12 -14.72 -0.93 8.31
N ALA A 13 -15.65 -1.50 9.08
CA ALA A 13 -16.09 -0.93 10.35
C ALA A 13 -14.98 -0.95 11.43
N LEU A 14 -13.76 -1.36 11.07
CA LEU A 14 -12.64 -1.46 11.99
C LEU A 14 -11.99 -0.08 12.16
N PRO A 15 -11.63 0.28 13.40
CA PRO A 15 -10.88 1.49 13.67
C PRO A 15 -9.52 1.45 12.97
N LEU A 16 -9.04 2.62 12.58
CA LEU A 16 -7.71 2.77 11.99
C LEU A 16 -6.64 2.22 12.92
N THR A 17 -5.76 1.41 12.37
CA THR A 17 -4.60 0.94 13.13
C THR A 17 -3.62 2.09 13.30
N GLU A 18 -2.75 1.98 14.29
CA GLU A 18 -1.65 2.94 14.48
C GLU A 18 -0.74 3.02 13.25
N ALA A 19 -0.55 1.89 12.57
CA ALA A 19 0.23 1.84 11.33
C ALA A 19 -0.44 2.64 10.20
N ASP A 20 -1.78 2.59 10.09
CA ASP A 20 -2.50 3.37 9.07
C ASP A 20 -2.42 4.88 9.36
N ARG A 21 -2.51 5.28 10.63
CA ARG A 21 -2.31 6.69 11.03
C ARG A 21 -0.92 7.21 10.68
N ARG A 22 0.12 6.41 10.91
CA ARG A 22 1.50 6.77 10.54
C ARG A 22 1.65 6.97 9.02
N LEU A 23 1.03 6.12 8.21
CA LEU A 23 1.03 6.31 6.75
C LEU A 23 0.33 7.62 6.36
N ALA A 24 -0.79 7.95 7.01
CA ALA A 24 -1.52 9.19 6.73
C ALA A 24 -0.70 10.43 7.09
N HIS A 25 -0.06 10.46 8.25
CA HIS A 25 0.86 11.56 8.60
C HIS A 25 2.01 11.67 7.60
N LEU A 26 2.60 10.54 7.19
CA LEU A 26 3.68 10.57 6.21
C LEU A 26 3.22 11.10 4.84
N VAL A 27 2.00 10.76 4.40
CA VAL A 27 1.40 11.33 3.19
C VAL A 27 1.21 12.84 3.36
N ASP A 28 0.72 13.30 4.51
CA ASP A 28 0.54 14.73 4.80
C ASP A 28 1.87 15.49 4.78
N ASP A 29 2.91 14.94 5.42
CA ASP A 29 4.25 15.51 5.44
C ASP A 29 4.85 15.60 4.03
N LEU A 30 4.74 14.51 3.24
CA LEU A 30 5.17 14.50 1.85
C LEU A 30 4.41 15.52 1.03
N TRP A 31 3.09 15.62 1.22
CA TRP A 31 2.28 16.56 0.48
C TRP A 31 2.66 18.00 0.78
N ALA A 32 2.77 18.34 2.07
CA ALA A 32 3.14 19.68 2.52
C ALA A 32 4.56 20.07 2.08
N GLY A 33 5.51 19.14 2.13
CA GLY A 33 6.90 19.39 1.78
C GLY A 33 7.20 19.42 0.29
N TYR A 34 6.57 18.54 -0.49
CA TYR A 34 6.98 18.27 -1.87
C TYR A 34 5.87 18.44 -2.91
N PHE A 35 4.60 18.44 -2.52
CA PHE A 35 3.45 18.47 -3.45
C PHE A 35 2.43 19.57 -3.11
N ALA A 36 2.86 20.63 -2.42
CA ALA A 36 1.96 21.72 -1.99
C ALA A 36 1.32 22.47 -3.17
N ASP A 37 1.93 22.41 -4.36
CA ASP A 37 1.42 22.91 -5.64
C ASP A 37 0.33 22.02 -6.27
N VAL A 38 0.23 20.75 -5.86
CA VAL A 38 -0.70 19.79 -6.45
C VAL A 38 -2.08 19.93 -5.81
N PRO A 39 -3.13 20.26 -6.58
CA PRO A 39 -4.47 20.38 -6.03
C PRO A 39 -5.01 19.03 -5.56
N ARG A 40 -5.76 19.04 -4.46
CA ARG A 40 -6.45 17.88 -3.87
C ARG A 40 -7.97 18.05 -3.92
N PRO A 41 -8.59 17.91 -5.09
CA PRO A 41 -10.04 18.10 -5.25
C PRO A 41 -10.90 17.01 -4.60
N ASN A 42 -10.31 15.86 -4.25
CA ASN A 42 -11.00 14.76 -3.57
C ASN A 42 -10.24 14.28 -2.34
N ASP A 43 -10.91 13.49 -1.49
CA ASP A 43 -10.29 12.93 -0.29
C ASP A 43 -9.20 11.92 -0.68
N LEU A 44 -8.06 11.95 -0.01
CA LEU A 44 -7.02 10.92 -0.17
C LEU A 44 -7.00 10.03 1.07
N VAL A 45 -7.17 8.74 0.83
CA VAL A 45 -7.13 7.67 1.82
C VAL A 45 -5.85 6.88 1.65
N VAL A 46 -5.20 6.51 2.75
CA VAL A 46 -4.03 5.65 2.72
C VAL A 46 -4.12 4.60 3.81
N GLY A 47 -3.67 3.38 3.51
CA GLY A 47 -3.63 2.29 4.47
C GLY A 47 -3.01 1.03 3.91
N PHE A 48 -2.79 0.05 4.78
CA PHE A 48 -2.33 -1.26 4.34
C PHE A 48 -3.49 -2.05 3.73
N ALA A 49 -3.28 -2.58 2.52
CA ALA A 49 -4.32 -3.19 1.72
C ALA A 49 -4.07 -4.71 1.54
N PHE A 50 -4.27 -5.22 0.33
CA PHE A 50 -4.11 -6.65 0.04
C PHE A 50 -2.62 -7.01 -0.17
N PRO A 51 -2.14 -8.18 0.29
CA PRO A 51 -0.78 -8.64 -0.01
C PRO A 51 -0.61 -8.94 -1.50
N TRP A 52 0.02 -8.03 -2.24
CA TRP A 52 0.35 -8.26 -3.65
C TRP A 52 1.69 -8.99 -3.78
N LYS A 53 1.77 -9.88 -4.78
CA LYS A 53 3.01 -10.60 -5.07
C LYS A 53 4.11 -9.70 -5.62
N TRP A 54 3.77 -8.70 -6.44
CA TRP A 54 4.77 -7.92 -7.19
C TRP A 54 4.69 -6.41 -6.97
N ARG A 55 3.68 -5.92 -6.25
CA ARG A 55 3.44 -4.48 -6.08
C ARG A 55 3.70 -4.08 -4.63
N LEU A 56 4.39 -2.96 -4.45
CA LEU A 56 4.67 -2.39 -3.13
C LEU A 56 3.53 -1.47 -2.68
N ALA A 57 2.92 -0.75 -3.61
CA ALA A 57 1.66 -0.06 -3.40
C ALA A 57 0.87 0.02 -4.71
N ARG A 58 -0.27 0.71 -4.64
CA ARG A 58 -1.04 1.18 -5.78
C ARG A 58 -1.82 2.41 -5.37
N ILE A 59 -2.13 3.27 -6.33
CA ILE A 59 -3.19 4.26 -6.22
C ILE A 59 -4.39 3.91 -7.09
N ARG A 60 -5.60 4.22 -6.62
CA ARG A 60 -6.84 4.15 -7.41
C ARG A 60 -7.80 5.25 -7.02
N MET A 61 -8.68 5.62 -7.93
CA MET A 61 -9.81 6.51 -7.65
C MET A 61 -11.08 5.67 -7.44
N ALA A 62 -11.97 6.14 -6.56
CA ALA A 62 -13.30 5.60 -6.43
C ALA A 62 -14.14 5.90 -7.68
N LEU A 63 -15.17 5.07 -7.93
CA LEU A 63 -16.05 5.23 -9.09
C LEU A 63 -16.87 6.53 -9.04
N ASP A 64 -17.16 7.05 -7.85
CA ASP A 64 -17.86 8.32 -7.62
C ASP A 64 -16.90 9.52 -7.54
N GLU A 65 -15.60 9.27 -7.75
CA GLU A 65 -14.49 10.24 -7.74
C GLU A 65 -14.31 11.01 -6.42
N GLN A 66 -15.12 10.71 -5.40
CA GLN A 66 -15.13 11.41 -4.11
C GLN A 66 -13.85 11.17 -3.30
N TRP A 67 -13.15 10.08 -3.58
CA TRP A 67 -11.88 9.76 -2.93
C TRP A 67 -10.95 8.96 -3.82
N SER A 68 -9.66 9.07 -3.50
CA SER A 68 -8.57 8.25 -4.01
C SER A 68 -7.96 7.45 -2.87
N GLU A 69 -7.44 6.26 -3.16
CA GLU A 69 -6.82 5.37 -2.17
C GLU A 69 -5.43 4.98 -2.61
N ILE A 70 -4.46 5.20 -1.73
CA ILE A 70 -3.13 4.60 -1.76
C ILE A 70 -3.17 3.35 -0.87
N GLY A 71 -3.12 2.18 -1.51
CA GLY A 71 -3.04 0.91 -0.82
C GLY A 71 -1.59 0.45 -0.73
N VAL A 72 -1.05 0.31 0.47
CA VAL A 72 0.32 -0.14 0.73
C VAL A 72 0.35 -1.64 1.01
N ASN A 73 1.36 -2.35 0.51
CA ASN A 73 1.50 -3.79 0.71
C ASN A 73 1.77 -4.10 2.20
N PRO A 74 0.96 -4.96 2.86
CA PRO A 74 1.17 -5.35 4.25
C PRO A 74 2.55 -5.91 4.58
N LEU A 75 3.26 -6.49 3.60
CA LEU A 75 4.63 -6.99 3.80
C LEU A 75 5.62 -5.88 4.17
N LEU A 76 5.31 -4.62 3.88
CA LEU A 76 6.15 -3.49 4.29
C LEU A 76 6.11 -3.26 5.81
N ARG A 77 5.13 -3.82 6.54
CA ARG A 77 5.13 -3.80 8.02
C ARG A 77 6.27 -4.61 8.65
N HIS A 78 7.03 -5.36 7.84
CA HIS A 78 8.15 -6.13 8.35
C HIS A 78 9.20 -5.23 9.00
N PRO A 79 9.74 -5.56 10.20
CA PRO A 79 10.67 -4.69 10.93
C PRO A 79 11.97 -4.33 10.16
N ALA A 80 12.37 -5.18 9.22
CA ALA A 80 13.53 -4.94 8.36
C ALA A 80 13.28 -3.95 7.20
N VAL A 81 12.06 -3.41 7.06
CA VAL A 81 11.74 -2.41 6.04
C VAL A 81 12.12 -1.02 6.58
N PRO A 82 13.11 -0.33 5.98
CA PRO A 82 13.51 1.01 6.39
C PRO A 82 12.40 2.04 6.19
N HIS A 83 12.44 3.12 6.96
CA HIS A 83 11.49 4.23 6.82
C HIS A 83 11.50 4.84 5.41
N ASP A 84 12.67 4.96 4.79
CA ASP A 84 12.85 5.53 3.45
C ASP A 84 12.08 4.77 2.37
N ILE A 85 11.80 3.47 2.57
CA ILE A 85 10.96 2.69 1.64
C ILE A 85 9.51 3.16 1.68
N TYR A 86 8.99 3.56 2.85
CA TYR A 86 7.67 4.15 2.93
C TYR A 86 7.60 5.50 2.21
N ILE A 87 8.64 6.33 2.39
CA ILE A 87 8.76 7.61 1.69
C ILE A 87 8.75 7.38 0.18
N ALA A 88 9.62 6.50 -0.32
CA ALA A 88 9.74 6.20 -1.74
C ALA A 88 8.42 5.71 -2.33
N VAL A 89 7.80 4.71 -1.70
CA VAL A 89 6.55 4.11 -2.16
C VAL A 89 5.41 5.13 -2.16
N LEU A 90 5.26 5.93 -1.10
CA LEU A 90 4.18 6.91 -1.02
C LEU A 90 4.40 8.08 -1.98
N ALA A 91 5.62 8.60 -2.09
CA ALA A 91 5.95 9.67 -3.04
C ALA A 91 5.65 9.24 -4.48
N HIS A 92 5.98 8.01 -4.84
CA HIS A 92 5.68 7.43 -6.15
C HIS A 92 4.18 7.44 -6.45
N GLU A 93 3.35 6.99 -5.50
CA GLU A 93 1.89 6.98 -5.68
C GLU A 93 1.30 8.40 -5.68
N ILE A 94 1.89 9.36 -4.96
CA ILE A 94 1.48 10.78 -5.01
C ILE A 94 1.84 11.40 -6.38
N VAL A 95 2.97 11.03 -6.98
CA VAL A 95 3.30 11.45 -8.37
C VAL A 95 2.26 10.92 -9.36
N HIS A 96 1.85 9.65 -9.22
CA HIS A 96 0.73 9.14 -10.00
C HIS A 96 -0.53 10.00 -9.84
N TYR A 97 -0.89 10.35 -8.59
CA TYR A 97 -2.02 11.25 -8.33
C TYR A 97 -1.86 12.58 -9.07
N ALA A 98 -0.70 13.24 -8.92
CA ALA A 98 -0.41 14.54 -9.51
C ALA A 98 -0.48 14.54 -11.05
N GLN A 99 -0.16 13.40 -11.66
CA GLN A 99 -0.20 13.19 -13.11
C GLN A 99 -1.58 12.77 -13.65
N GLY A 100 -2.61 12.70 -12.80
CA GLY A 100 -3.97 12.32 -13.17
C GLY A 100 -4.25 10.82 -13.12
N PHE A 101 -3.38 10.02 -12.50
CA PHE A 101 -3.57 8.58 -12.32
C PHE A 101 -4.14 8.29 -10.93
N GLY A 102 -5.31 7.65 -10.89
CA GLY A 102 -5.98 7.40 -9.62
C GLY A 102 -6.42 8.69 -8.92
N SER A 103 -6.60 9.78 -9.67
CA SER A 103 -7.08 11.08 -9.20
C SER A 103 -8.06 11.67 -10.23
N PRO A 104 -8.85 12.69 -9.85
CA PRO A 104 -9.74 13.40 -10.78
C PRO A 104 -8.98 14.50 -11.56
N LEU A 105 -7.65 14.58 -11.41
CA LEU A 105 -6.85 15.55 -12.15
C LEU A 105 -6.76 15.14 -13.64
N PRO A 106 -6.64 16.10 -14.56
CA PRO A 106 -6.42 15.79 -15.97
C PRO A 106 -5.16 14.92 -16.15
N ARG A 107 -5.30 13.83 -16.91
CA ARG A 107 -4.16 12.96 -17.23
C ARG A 107 -3.14 13.71 -18.09
N GLN A 108 -1.93 13.84 -17.58
CA GLN A 108 -0.83 14.49 -18.30
C GLN A 108 -0.30 13.62 -19.45
N GLN A 109 -0.55 12.31 -19.38
CA GLN A 109 -0.04 11.32 -20.33
C GLN A 109 -0.94 10.08 -20.42
N ARG A 110 -0.75 9.30 -21.50
CA ARG A 110 -1.52 8.07 -21.74
C ARG A 110 -1.16 6.95 -20.76
N HIS A 111 0.11 6.81 -20.38
CA HIS A 111 0.58 5.75 -19.49
C HIS A 111 1.38 6.34 -18.33
N ALA A 112 1.23 5.78 -17.13
CA ALA A 112 1.72 6.38 -15.88
C ALA A 112 3.25 6.52 -15.81
N HIS A 113 3.98 5.64 -16.50
CA HIS A 113 5.45 5.67 -16.54
C HIS A 113 5.98 5.94 -17.95
N ALA A 114 5.19 6.57 -18.83
CA ALA A 114 5.70 6.86 -20.16
C ALA A 114 6.94 7.77 -20.04
N HIS A 115 8.01 7.39 -20.73
CA HIS A 115 9.25 8.17 -20.79
C HIS A 115 9.86 8.52 -19.41
N GLY A 116 9.71 7.66 -18.40
CA GLY A 116 10.29 7.91 -17.07
C GLY A 116 9.64 9.09 -16.33
N ALA A 117 8.41 9.46 -16.71
CA ALA A 117 7.74 10.64 -16.17
C ALA A 117 7.60 10.64 -14.63
N VAL A 118 7.49 9.47 -13.99
CA VAL A 118 7.46 9.40 -12.52
C VAL A 118 8.81 9.77 -11.94
N ASP A 119 9.86 9.10 -12.39
CA ASP A 119 11.25 9.29 -11.95
C ASP A 119 11.69 10.74 -12.16
N HIS A 120 11.35 11.33 -13.32
CA HIS A 120 11.62 12.73 -13.61
C HIS A 120 10.88 13.68 -12.67
N GLU A 121 9.62 13.40 -12.34
CA GLU A 121 8.84 14.23 -11.42
C GLU A 121 9.36 14.11 -9.97
N LEU A 122 9.73 12.91 -9.52
CA LEU A 122 10.39 12.70 -8.23
C LEU A 122 11.72 13.46 -8.16
N ALA A 123 12.57 13.32 -9.19
CA ALA A 123 13.84 14.05 -9.26
C ALA A 123 13.63 15.57 -9.23
N ARG A 124 12.68 16.09 -10.00
CA ARG A 124 12.33 17.52 -10.04
C ARG A 124 11.87 18.05 -8.68
N ARG A 125 11.23 17.20 -7.87
CA ARG A 125 10.77 17.52 -6.51
C ARG A 125 11.85 17.28 -5.45
N GLY A 126 13.07 16.90 -5.81
CA GLY A 126 14.14 16.62 -4.85
C GLY A 126 14.02 15.25 -4.16
N LEU A 127 13.19 14.37 -4.70
CA LEU A 127 12.97 12.99 -4.23
C LEU A 127 13.63 11.94 -5.14
N GLY A 128 14.54 12.34 -6.04
CA GLY A 128 15.17 11.40 -6.98
C GLY A 128 15.89 10.23 -6.30
N HIS A 129 16.51 10.47 -5.14
CA HIS A 129 17.19 9.43 -4.36
C HIS A 129 16.24 8.32 -3.87
N THR A 130 14.93 8.61 -3.71
CA THR A 130 14.00 7.61 -3.19
C THR A 130 13.80 6.44 -4.16
N GLU A 131 13.91 6.67 -5.47
CA GLU A 131 13.86 5.61 -6.49
C GLU A 131 15.10 4.70 -6.41
N GLU A 132 16.29 5.26 -6.18
CA GLU A 132 17.52 4.49 -6.00
C GLU A 132 17.42 3.58 -4.77
N VAL A 133 16.98 4.14 -3.63
CA VAL A 133 16.74 3.39 -2.39
C VAL A 133 15.75 2.26 -2.62
N LEU A 134 14.64 2.54 -3.33
CA LEU A 134 13.61 1.55 -3.61
C LEU A 134 14.12 0.43 -4.54
N ALA A 135 14.93 0.78 -5.55
CA ALA A 135 15.53 -0.18 -6.47
C ALA A 135 16.52 -1.10 -5.75
N THR A 136 17.48 -0.54 -5.01
CA THR A 136 18.48 -1.33 -4.26
C THR A 136 17.81 -2.24 -3.22
N TRP A 137 16.86 -1.71 -2.45
CA TRP A 137 16.12 -2.51 -1.48
C TRP A 137 15.23 -3.57 -2.15
N GLY A 138 14.59 -3.21 -3.25
CA GLY A 138 13.71 -4.09 -4.03
C GLY A 138 14.44 -5.28 -4.66
N GLU A 139 15.72 -5.11 -4.99
CA GLU A 139 16.57 -6.18 -5.50
C GLU A 139 16.98 -7.16 -4.38
N HIS A 140 17.37 -6.66 -3.21
CA HIS A 140 18.03 -7.46 -2.20
C HIS A 140 17.16 -7.92 -1.03
N VAL A 141 16.07 -7.23 -0.72
CA VAL A 141 15.26 -7.50 0.50
C VAL A 141 13.88 -8.01 0.12
N TRP A 142 13.23 -7.39 -0.87
CA TRP A 142 11.88 -7.75 -1.28
C TRP A 142 11.68 -9.22 -1.68
N PRO A 143 12.60 -9.88 -2.42
CA PRO A 143 12.47 -11.30 -2.73
C PRO A 143 12.42 -12.18 -1.47
N HIS A 144 13.20 -11.84 -0.45
CA HIS A 144 13.26 -12.57 0.81
C HIS A 144 11.98 -12.41 1.62
N LEU A 145 11.49 -11.18 1.80
CA LEU A 145 10.24 -10.92 2.52
C LEU A 145 9.05 -11.65 1.89
N ARG A 146 9.00 -11.68 0.55
CA ARG A 146 7.97 -12.45 -0.16
C ARG A 146 8.12 -13.93 0.05
N ALA A 147 9.33 -14.48 -0.11
CA ALA A 147 9.59 -15.90 0.06
C ALA A 147 9.19 -16.37 1.46
N GLU A 148 9.51 -15.58 2.48
CA GLU A 148 9.11 -15.82 3.86
C GLU A 148 7.58 -15.83 4.01
N ALA A 149 6.89 -14.79 3.52
CA ALA A 149 5.44 -14.70 3.60
C ALA A 149 4.72 -15.85 2.87
N PHE A 150 5.22 -16.26 1.70
CA PHE A 150 4.68 -17.42 0.98
C PHE A 150 4.92 -18.74 1.73
N THR A 151 6.08 -18.89 2.38
CA THR A 151 6.41 -20.07 3.19
C THR A 151 5.50 -20.16 4.40
N GLN A 152 5.32 -19.06 5.12
CA GLN A 152 4.41 -18.97 6.26
C GLN A 152 2.96 -19.29 5.84
N HIS A 153 2.50 -18.76 4.71
CA HIS A 153 1.16 -19.05 4.20
C HIS A 153 0.95 -20.53 3.82
N ARG A 154 1.97 -21.19 3.27
CA ARG A 154 1.92 -22.65 3.00
C ARG A 154 1.88 -23.44 4.30
N ALA A 155 2.70 -23.07 5.29
CA ALA A 155 2.75 -23.73 6.59
C ALA A 155 1.41 -23.64 7.33
N THR A 156 0.80 -22.46 7.38
CA THR A 156 -0.51 -22.25 8.03
C THR A 156 -1.63 -23.04 7.33
N ARG A 157 -1.66 -23.06 5.98
CA ARG A 157 -2.64 -23.89 5.25
C ARG A 157 -2.43 -25.39 5.49
N ARG A 158 -1.18 -25.85 5.57
CA ARG A 158 -0.87 -27.26 5.90
C ARG A 158 -1.33 -27.59 7.32
N ALA A 159 -0.99 -26.77 8.30
CA ALA A 159 -1.39 -26.94 9.69
C ALA A 159 -2.93 -26.96 9.84
N PHE A 160 -3.64 -26.03 9.18
CA PHE A 160 -5.10 -26.01 9.17
C PHE A 160 -5.71 -27.27 8.55
N ARG A 161 -5.14 -27.77 7.44
CA ARG A 161 -5.61 -29.01 6.80
C ARG A 161 -5.36 -30.25 7.65
N GLN A 162 -4.34 -30.22 8.51
CA GLN A 162 -3.96 -31.32 9.40
C GLN A 162 -4.57 -31.21 10.80
N ALA A 163 -5.23 -30.09 11.13
CA ALA A 163 -5.87 -29.91 12.42
C ALA A 163 -7.07 -30.87 12.56
N PRO A 164 -7.18 -31.63 13.66
CA PRO A 164 -8.33 -32.49 13.89
C PRO A 164 -9.59 -31.64 14.03
N LEU A 165 -10.60 -31.92 13.21
CA LEU A 165 -11.90 -31.27 13.27
C LEU A 165 -12.71 -31.86 14.43
N GLN A 166 -13.32 -31.02 15.27
CA GLN A 166 -14.10 -31.46 16.44
C GLN A 166 -15.44 -32.15 16.10
N ASP A 167 -15.79 -32.33 14.82
CA ASP A 167 -17.15 -32.70 14.38
C ASP A 167 -17.18 -33.75 13.23
N GLY A 168 -16.20 -34.65 13.14
CA GLY A 168 -16.28 -35.84 12.26
C GLY A 168 -16.31 -35.60 10.73
N ARG A 169 -16.21 -34.36 10.25
CA ARG A 169 -16.12 -34.02 8.82
C ARG A 169 -14.70 -34.26 8.30
N LYS A 170 -14.57 -34.75 7.06
CA LYS A 170 -13.26 -35.01 6.43
C LYS A 170 -12.51 -33.74 5.99
N TYR A 171 -13.22 -32.62 5.78
CA TYR A 171 -12.65 -31.33 5.38
C TYR A 171 -13.51 -30.17 5.92
N ALA A 172 -12.89 -29.07 6.32
CA ALA A 172 -13.59 -27.81 6.58
C ALA A 172 -14.02 -27.16 5.26
N ILE A 173 -15.29 -26.80 5.11
CA ILE A 173 -15.75 -25.94 4.01
C ILE A 173 -15.15 -24.55 4.26
N VAL A 174 -14.28 -24.12 3.35
CA VAL A 174 -13.50 -22.89 3.52
C VAL A 174 -14.38 -21.71 3.09
N ASP A 175 -14.79 -20.86 4.03
CA ASP A 175 -15.03 -19.46 3.68
C ASP A 175 -13.67 -18.78 3.56
N VAL A 176 -13.26 -18.55 2.31
CA VAL A 176 -11.92 -18.03 1.96
C VAL A 176 -11.68 -16.64 2.57
N LYS A 177 -12.73 -15.94 3.04
CA LYS A 177 -12.61 -14.64 3.71
C LYS A 177 -12.20 -14.75 5.19
N ALA A 178 -12.47 -15.86 5.88
CA ALA A 178 -12.22 -15.98 7.32
C ALA A 178 -10.78 -16.35 7.68
N VAL A 179 -10.03 -16.98 6.76
CA VAL A 179 -8.64 -17.44 7.00
C VAL A 179 -7.64 -16.28 7.12
N GLN A 180 -8.00 -15.07 6.67
CA GLN A 180 -7.10 -13.92 6.70
C GLN A 180 -7.09 -13.16 8.04
N THR A 181 -8.08 -13.39 8.93
CA THR A 181 -8.24 -12.61 10.16
C THR A 181 -7.55 -13.23 11.38
N ILE A 182 -7.14 -14.50 11.33
CA ILE A 182 -6.66 -15.24 12.52
C ILE A 182 -5.14 -15.21 12.68
N ALA A 183 -4.37 -14.74 11.69
CA ALA A 183 -2.91 -14.82 11.71
C ALA A 183 -2.16 -13.60 12.31
N TRP A 184 -2.86 -12.58 12.82
CA TRP A 184 -2.24 -11.32 13.28
C TRP A 184 -2.79 -10.82 14.63
N GLN A 185 -3.02 -11.75 15.57
CA GLN A 185 -3.11 -11.43 17.00
C GLN A 185 -2.12 -12.33 17.74
N GLY A 186 -0.86 -11.88 17.87
CA GLY A 186 0.16 -12.67 18.54
C GLY A 186 1.59 -12.19 18.33
N ARG A 187 1.88 -10.98 18.80
CA ARG A 187 3.08 -10.58 19.57
C ARG A 187 3.24 -9.08 19.59
#